data_AF-A0A8H8U6U6-F1
#
_entry.id   AF-A0A8H8U6U6-F1
#
_cell.length_a   1.000
_cell.length_b   1.000
_cell.length_c   1.000
_cell.angle_alpha   90.00
_cell.angle_beta   90.00
_cell.angle_gamma   90.00
#
_symmetry.space_group_name_H-M   'P 1'
#
loop_
_entity.id
_entity.type
_entity.pdbx_description
1 polymer ?
#
loop_
_entity_poly.entity_id
_entity_poly.type
_entity_poly.pdbx_seq_one_letter_code
_entity_poly.pdbx_strand_id
1 'polypeptide(L)'
;MSKSSHRENLERDGFVLIPSLLTPEQITTLRAAASQTTTLARSGNWPYVRTLPKQFPPWPIAPGANPAANGIWGVQFLMHPSLPNSSTFTQAYFSSAVISIVKELLQCRDEDLVLELFNLLVRPDADFELVWHRDDIAASASAEEEMERLGSKAWHAQWNMALWDDESLVVVPGSHARARTQVERDAGPWEEGLPGEMRVKM
;
A
#
# COMPACT_ATOMS: atom_id res chain seq x y z
N MET A 1 -15.28 -20.88 16.28
CA MET A 1 -15.19 -19.41 16.37
C MET A 1 -15.94 -18.85 15.17
N SER A 2 -16.93 -17.98 15.38
CA SER A 2 -17.59 -17.28 14.26
C SER A 2 -16.54 -16.46 13.52
N LYS A 3 -16.53 -16.46 12.18
CA LYS A 3 -15.69 -15.53 11.43
C LYS A 3 -16.16 -14.10 11.75
N SER A 4 -15.22 -13.18 11.93
CA SER A 4 -15.53 -11.77 12.04
C SER A 4 -15.93 -11.22 10.67
N SER A 5 -16.71 -10.14 10.66
CA SER A 5 -17.18 -9.52 9.41
C SER A 5 -16.04 -9.05 8.51
N HIS A 6 -14.91 -8.60 9.08
CA HIS A 6 -13.76 -8.16 8.30
C HIS A 6 -13.10 -9.30 7.54
N ARG A 7 -12.95 -10.46 8.17
CA ARG A 7 -12.38 -11.63 7.52
C ARG A 7 -13.33 -12.21 6.48
N GLU A 8 -14.62 -12.26 6.75
CA GLU A 8 -15.60 -12.70 5.75
C GLU A 8 -15.58 -11.82 4.49
N ASN A 9 -15.45 -10.51 4.68
CA ASN A 9 -15.29 -9.57 3.57
C ASN A 9 -13.96 -9.79 2.83
N LEU A 10 -12.84 -9.95 3.55
CA LEU A 10 -11.54 -10.21 2.95
C LEU A 10 -11.54 -11.53 2.15
N GLU A 11 -12.13 -12.59 2.67
CA GLU A 11 -12.23 -13.88 1.99
C GLU A 11 -13.10 -13.79 0.72
N ARG A 12 -14.19 -13.02 0.76
CA ARG A 12 -15.09 -12.83 -0.37
C ARG A 12 -14.49 -11.95 -1.46
N ASP A 13 -13.96 -10.79 -1.08
CA ASP A 13 -13.64 -9.72 -2.02
C ASP A 13 -12.13 -9.59 -2.29
N GLY A 14 -11.27 -10.16 -1.45
CA GLY A 14 -9.82 -10.03 -1.54
C GLY A 14 -9.26 -8.77 -0.90
N PHE A 15 -10.14 -7.90 -0.39
CA PHE A 15 -9.79 -6.75 0.43
C PHE A 15 -10.90 -6.47 1.45
N VAL A 16 -10.64 -5.61 2.42
CA VAL A 16 -11.63 -5.16 3.39
C VAL A 16 -11.39 -3.68 3.73
N LEU A 17 -12.46 -2.89 3.75
CA LEU A 17 -12.42 -1.50 4.20
C LEU A 17 -12.68 -1.42 5.71
N ILE A 18 -11.82 -0.69 6.42
CA ILE A 18 -11.91 -0.49 7.87
C ILE A 18 -12.17 1.00 8.14
N PRO A 19 -13.44 1.43 8.21
CA PRO A 19 -13.76 2.85 8.36
C PRO A 19 -13.44 3.35 9.76
N SER A 20 -13.11 4.64 9.86
CA SER A 20 -12.96 5.36 11.14
C SER A 20 -11.96 4.73 12.13
N LEU A 21 -10.88 4.12 11.62
CA LEU A 21 -9.83 3.53 12.46
C LEU A 21 -9.12 4.57 13.33
N LEU A 22 -8.89 5.77 12.78
CA LEU A 22 -8.19 6.86 13.43
C LEU A 22 -9.18 7.89 13.99
N THR A 23 -8.87 8.45 15.15
CA THR A 23 -9.60 9.61 15.67
C THR A 23 -9.29 10.88 14.87
N PRO A 24 -10.15 11.91 14.92
CA PRO A 24 -9.89 13.20 14.25
C PRO A 24 -8.54 13.84 14.65
N GLU A 25 -8.12 13.68 15.91
CA GLU A 25 -6.85 14.19 16.43
C GLU A 25 -5.67 13.40 15.86
N GLN A 26 -5.78 12.07 15.76
CA GLN A 26 -4.78 11.23 15.13
C GLN A 26 -4.63 11.56 13.64
N ILE A 27 -5.74 11.73 12.91
CA ILE A 27 -5.73 12.17 11.51
C ILE A 27 -5.03 13.53 11.38
N THR A 28 -5.38 14.51 12.22
CA THR A 28 -4.76 15.84 12.19
C THR A 28 -3.24 15.77 12.41
N THR A 29 -2.82 14.96 13.39
CA THR A 29 -1.40 14.74 13.72
C THR A 29 -0.65 14.09 12.55
N LEU A 30 -1.22 13.03 11.97
CA LEU A 30 -0.61 12.31 10.86
C LEU A 30 -0.57 13.13 9.57
N ARG A 31 -1.61 13.93 9.29
CA ARG A 31 -1.62 14.87 8.16
C ARG A 31 -0.50 15.91 8.27
N ALA A 32 -0.28 16.47 9.46
CA ALA A 32 0.80 17.42 9.69
C ALA A 32 2.18 16.76 9.48
N ALA A 33 2.38 15.57 10.08
CA ALA A 33 3.61 14.80 9.92
C ALA A 33 3.89 14.43 8.46
N ALA A 34 2.87 13.91 7.76
CA ALA A 34 2.96 13.55 6.34
C ALA A 34 3.29 14.77 5.47
N SER A 35 2.66 15.92 5.70
CA SER A 35 2.89 17.15 4.94
C SER A 35 4.33 17.67 5.11
N GLN A 36 4.82 17.68 6.35
CA GLN A 36 6.19 18.10 6.66
C GLN A 36 7.23 17.13 6.06
N THR A 37 7.02 15.82 6.23
CA THR A 37 7.90 14.78 5.67
C THR A 37 7.92 14.82 4.15
N THR A 38 6.77 15.03 3.50
CA THR A 38 6.68 15.19 2.04
C THR A 38 7.46 16.43 1.58
N THR A 39 7.34 17.54 2.30
CA THR A 39 8.08 18.77 2.01
C THR A 39 9.59 18.55 2.11
N LEU A 40 10.04 17.90 3.19
CA LEU A 40 11.45 17.56 3.41
C LEU A 40 12.01 16.66 2.29
N ALA A 41 11.23 15.67 1.85
CA ALA A 41 11.59 14.79 0.75
C ALA A 41 11.69 15.54 -0.58
N ARG A 42 10.69 16.35 -0.92
CA ARG A 42 10.68 17.16 -2.15
C ARG A 42 11.82 18.17 -2.21
N SER A 43 12.24 18.72 -1.07
CA SER A 43 13.38 19.63 -1.00
C SER A 43 14.74 18.92 -1.11
N GLY A 44 14.76 17.59 -1.26
CA GLY A 44 15.98 16.79 -1.35
C GLY A 44 16.69 16.54 -0.01
N ASN A 45 16.04 16.88 1.11
CA ASN A 45 16.60 16.71 2.45
C ASN A 45 16.25 15.34 3.07
N TRP A 46 15.61 14.46 2.31
CA TRP A 46 15.39 13.07 2.68
C TRP A 46 15.73 12.16 1.49
N PRO A 47 16.71 11.26 1.61
CA PRO A 47 17.18 10.47 0.47
C PRO A 47 16.23 9.32 0.11
N TYR A 48 15.39 8.84 1.03
CA TYR A 48 14.62 7.62 0.80
C TYR A 48 13.23 7.92 0.22
N VAL A 49 13.12 7.90 -1.10
CA VAL A 49 11.90 8.25 -1.83
C VAL A 49 11.63 7.29 -2.98
N ARG A 50 10.36 7.22 -3.39
CA ARG A 50 9.93 6.60 -4.65
C ARG A 50 9.86 7.68 -5.72
N THR A 51 10.68 7.54 -6.76
CA THR A 51 10.90 8.59 -7.77
C THR A 51 10.05 8.39 -9.01
N LEU A 52 9.69 9.50 -9.67
CA LEU A 52 9.06 9.46 -10.99
C LEU A 52 10.11 9.29 -12.11
N PRO A 53 9.76 8.62 -13.22
CA PRO A 53 8.48 7.93 -13.50
C PRO A 53 8.47 6.46 -13.04
N LYS A 54 9.31 6.07 -12.07
CA LYS A 54 9.57 4.66 -11.76
C LYS A 54 8.55 4.07 -10.78
N GLN A 55 7.85 3.03 -11.22
CA GLN A 55 6.77 2.37 -10.45
C GLN A 55 7.26 1.35 -9.39
N PHE A 56 8.35 0.63 -9.66
CA PHE A 56 8.83 -0.45 -8.79
C PHE A 56 10.31 -0.24 -8.44
N PRO A 57 10.80 -0.76 -7.30
CA PRO A 57 12.21 -0.64 -6.92
C PRO A 57 13.16 -1.33 -7.92
N PRO A 58 14.47 -1.06 -7.85
CA PRO A 58 15.13 -0.08 -6.97
C PRO A 58 14.91 1.36 -7.44
N TRP A 59 14.90 2.36 -6.55
CA TRP A 59 14.89 3.78 -6.93
C TRP A 59 16.31 4.34 -6.82
N PRO A 60 17.16 4.20 -7.86
CA PRO A 60 18.56 4.62 -7.77
C PRO A 60 18.66 6.14 -7.66
N ILE A 61 19.53 6.60 -6.77
CA ILE A 61 19.85 8.01 -6.58
C ILE A 61 21.33 8.16 -6.86
N ALA A 62 21.67 8.98 -7.85
CA ALA A 62 23.05 9.30 -8.14
C ALA A 62 23.68 10.02 -6.92
N PRO A 63 24.94 9.71 -6.55
CA PRO A 63 25.60 10.40 -5.44
C PRO A 63 25.56 11.92 -5.61
N GLY A 64 25.11 12.62 -4.58
CA GLY A 64 24.99 14.08 -4.58
C GLY A 64 23.81 14.66 -5.39
N ALA A 65 22.99 13.83 -6.02
CA ALA A 65 21.77 14.28 -6.70
C ALA A 65 20.62 14.47 -5.70
N ASN A 66 19.76 15.45 -5.97
CA ASN A 66 18.48 15.54 -5.29
C ASN A 66 17.61 14.34 -5.73
N PRO A 67 17.24 13.44 -4.82
CA PRO A 67 16.45 12.25 -5.17
C PRO A 67 15.05 12.60 -5.71
N ALA A 68 14.52 13.79 -5.38
CA ALA A 68 13.23 14.27 -5.82
C ALA A 68 13.30 15.18 -7.07
N ALA A 69 14.46 15.26 -7.75
CA ALA A 69 14.64 16.18 -8.88
C ALA A 69 13.61 15.99 -10.02
N ASN A 70 13.18 14.76 -10.26
CA ASN A 70 12.18 14.42 -11.28
C ASN A 70 10.77 14.25 -10.69
N GLY A 71 10.58 14.59 -9.41
CA GLY A 71 9.35 14.35 -8.67
C GLY A 71 9.31 12.98 -7.98
N ILE A 72 8.39 12.87 -7.03
CA ILE A 72 8.19 11.68 -6.20
C ILE A 72 6.71 11.30 -6.12
N TRP A 73 6.45 10.04 -5.82
CA TRP A 73 5.11 9.53 -5.50
C TRP A 73 5.07 8.76 -4.17
N GLY A 74 6.21 8.67 -3.48
CA GLY A 74 6.26 8.12 -2.13
C GLY A 74 7.51 8.50 -1.36
N VAL A 75 7.41 8.41 -0.04
CA VAL A 75 8.51 8.60 0.92
C VAL A 75 8.66 7.30 1.73
N GLN A 76 9.91 6.89 1.94
CA GLN A 76 10.24 5.63 2.59
C GLN A 76 11.00 5.86 3.89
N PHE A 77 11.22 4.78 4.65
CA PHE A 77 11.98 4.79 5.90
C PHE A 77 11.37 5.74 6.94
N LEU A 78 10.04 5.73 7.06
CA LEU A 78 9.29 6.63 7.94
C LEU A 78 9.66 6.49 9.42
N MET A 79 10.20 5.35 9.84
CA MET A 79 10.61 5.09 11.23
C MET A 79 12.10 5.35 11.48
N HIS A 80 12.84 5.84 10.48
CA HIS A 80 14.27 6.11 10.64
C HIS A 80 14.49 7.24 11.66
N PRO A 81 15.37 7.08 12.67
CA PRO A 81 15.52 8.06 13.77
C PRO A 81 15.85 9.49 13.32
N SER A 82 16.54 9.64 12.20
CA SER A 82 16.86 10.96 11.63
C SER A 82 15.68 11.66 10.93
N LEU A 83 14.56 10.97 10.69
CA LEU A 83 13.36 11.61 10.17
C LEU A 83 12.65 12.32 11.33
N PRO A 84 12.41 13.66 11.27
CA PRO A 84 11.85 14.40 12.39
C PRO A 84 10.53 13.85 12.95
N ASN A 85 9.65 13.36 12.05
CA ASN A 85 8.34 12.83 12.41
C ASN A 85 8.31 11.31 12.62
N SER A 86 9.48 10.68 12.75
CA SER A 86 9.57 9.22 12.86
C SER A 86 8.79 8.64 14.03
N SER A 87 8.83 9.28 15.20
CA SER A 87 8.08 8.85 16.38
C SER A 87 6.56 8.84 16.14
N THR A 88 6.02 9.84 15.44
CA THR A 88 4.61 9.93 15.07
C THR A 88 4.21 8.77 14.16
N PHE A 89 5.01 8.47 13.14
CA PHE A 89 4.77 7.37 12.22
C PHE A 89 4.86 6.01 12.92
N THR A 90 5.89 5.81 13.76
CA THR A 90 6.05 4.59 14.56
C THR A 90 4.85 4.37 15.48
N GLN A 91 4.38 5.42 16.18
CA GLN A 91 3.20 5.29 17.05
C GLN A 91 1.94 4.87 16.29
N ALA A 92 1.72 5.39 15.08
CA ALA A 92 0.58 5.00 14.26
C ALA A 92 0.70 3.55 13.75
N TYR A 93 1.88 3.17 13.24
CA TYR A 93 2.13 1.85 12.67
C TYR A 93 2.01 0.72 13.72
N PHE A 94 2.45 0.99 14.95
CA PHE A 94 2.35 0.06 16.07
C PHE A 94 1.10 0.28 16.96
N SER A 95 0.13 1.08 16.51
CA SER A 95 -1.07 1.34 17.30
C SER A 95 -1.89 0.06 17.50
N SER A 96 -2.49 -0.09 18.68
CA SER A 96 -3.34 -1.24 18.98
C SER A 96 -4.51 -1.36 18.02
N ALA A 97 -5.02 -0.25 17.48
CA ALA A 97 -6.09 -0.23 16.48
C ALA A 97 -5.66 -0.96 15.20
N VAL A 98 -4.49 -0.64 14.64
CA VAL A 98 -3.94 -1.31 13.44
C VAL A 98 -3.60 -2.76 13.75
N ILE A 99 -2.83 -3.01 14.81
CA ILE A 99 -2.33 -4.35 15.14
C ILE A 99 -3.47 -5.33 15.46
N SER A 100 -4.54 -4.87 16.10
CA SER A 100 -5.70 -5.73 16.40
C SER A 100 -6.38 -6.24 15.14
N ILE A 101 -6.60 -5.36 14.14
CA ILE A 101 -7.21 -5.73 12.87
C ILE A 101 -6.29 -6.67 12.09
N VAL A 102 -4.98 -6.37 12.01
CA VAL A 102 -4.03 -7.24 11.29
C VAL A 102 -3.99 -8.64 11.90
N LYS A 103 -3.95 -8.76 13.24
CA LYS A 103 -3.99 -10.05 13.92
C LYS A 103 -5.30 -10.80 13.70
N GLU A 104 -6.42 -10.10 13.68
CA GLU A 104 -7.73 -10.67 13.37
C GLU A 104 -7.74 -11.29 11.95
N LEU A 105 -7.27 -10.53 10.96
CA LEU A 105 -7.27 -10.94 9.56
C LEU A 105 -6.29 -12.09 9.29
N LEU A 106 -5.07 -12.01 9.83
CA LEU A 106 -4.04 -13.03 9.67
C LEU A 106 -4.21 -14.22 10.61
N GLN A 107 -5.14 -14.13 11.57
CA GLN A 107 -5.34 -15.11 12.64
C GLN A 107 -4.05 -15.44 13.40
N CYS A 108 -3.28 -14.42 13.74
CA CYS A 108 -1.97 -14.57 14.37
C CYS A 108 -1.93 -13.88 15.74
N ARG A 109 -0.88 -14.16 16.49
CA ARG A 109 -0.59 -13.49 17.77
C ARG A 109 0.53 -12.48 17.58
N ASP A 110 0.84 -11.71 18.62
CA ASP A 110 1.87 -10.68 18.55
C ASP A 110 3.25 -11.27 18.24
N GLU A 111 3.57 -12.43 18.82
CA GLU A 111 4.84 -13.13 18.58
C GLU A 111 4.99 -13.72 17.17
N ASP A 112 3.89 -13.84 16.43
CA ASP A 112 3.87 -14.37 15.07
C ASP A 112 3.98 -13.22 14.03
N LEU A 113 3.73 -11.97 14.43
CA LEU A 113 3.61 -10.83 13.53
C LEU A 113 4.96 -10.14 13.32
N VAL A 114 5.38 -10.05 12.06
CA VAL A 114 6.53 -9.23 11.64
C VAL A 114 6.02 -8.04 10.85
N LEU A 115 6.35 -6.85 11.32
CA LEU A 115 6.00 -5.61 10.65
C LEU A 115 7.17 -5.19 9.76
N GLU A 116 6.94 -5.22 8.45
CA GLU A 116 7.97 -4.97 7.45
C GLU A 116 7.90 -3.53 6.93
N LEU A 117 7.36 -3.37 5.74
CA LEU A 117 7.51 -2.17 4.93
C LEU A 117 6.44 -1.13 5.28
N PHE A 118 6.87 0.04 5.76
CA PHE A 118 6.00 1.19 5.99
C PHE A 118 6.43 2.40 5.15
N ASN A 119 5.60 2.78 4.18
CA ASN A 119 5.84 3.91 3.28
C ASN A 119 4.68 4.91 3.34
N LEU A 120 5.00 6.16 3.04
CA LEU A 120 4.02 7.22 2.82
C LEU A 120 3.85 7.39 1.31
N LEU A 121 2.69 7.08 0.77
CA LEU A 121 2.34 7.47 -0.59
C LEU A 121 1.94 8.94 -0.60
N VAL A 122 2.39 9.69 -1.60
CA VAL A 122 2.14 11.13 -1.72
C VAL A 122 1.62 11.44 -3.12
N ARG A 123 0.80 12.49 -3.25
CA ARG A 123 0.35 12.97 -4.57
C ARG A 123 1.57 13.14 -5.50
N PRO A 124 1.64 12.42 -6.63
CA PRO A 124 2.73 12.52 -7.59
C PRO A 124 2.93 13.94 -8.10
N ASP A 125 4.17 14.34 -8.40
CA ASP A 125 4.48 15.68 -8.93
C ASP A 125 4.09 15.87 -10.41
N ALA A 126 3.87 14.77 -11.14
CA ALA A 126 3.32 14.72 -12.49
C ALA A 126 2.35 13.55 -12.61
N ASP A 127 1.55 13.49 -13.68
CA ASP A 127 0.60 12.40 -13.92
C ASP A 127 1.30 11.05 -13.83
N PHE A 128 0.76 10.19 -12.97
CA PHE A 128 1.38 8.94 -12.62
C PHE A 128 0.36 7.99 -12.01
N GLU A 129 0.43 6.75 -12.44
CA GLU A 129 -0.35 5.64 -11.91
C GLU A 129 0.47 4.35 -11.98
N LEU A 130 0.13 3.39 -11.12
CA LEU A 130 0.70 2.06 -11.17
C LEU A 130 -0.06 1.23 -12.20
N VAL A 131 0.66 0.39 -12.93
CA VAL A 131 0.01 -0.58 -13.83
C VAL A 131 -0.77 -1.62 -13.03
N TRP A 132 -1.73 -2.29 -13.67
CA TRP A 132 -2.35 -3.49 -13.11
C TRP A 132 -1.30 -4.52 -12.71
N HIS A 133 -1.31 -4.93 -11.44
CA HIS A 133 -0.35 -5.89 -10.91
C HIS A 133 -0.94 -6.68 -9.74
N ARG A 134 -0.23 -7.76 -9.38
CA ARG A 134 -0.32 -8.41 -8.08
C ARG A 134 1.02 -8.18 -7.39
N ASP A 135 1.00 -7.92 -6.09
CA ASP A 135 2.23 -7.61 -5.34
C ASP A 135 3.25 -8.75 -5.38
N ASP A 136 2.78 -10.00 -5.38
CA ASP A 136 3.59 -11.20 -5.17
C ASP A 136 3.54 -12.21 -6.33
N ILE A 137 2.88 -11.85 -7.44
CA ILE A 137 2.80 -12.67 -8.64
C ILE A 137 3.21 -11.83 -9.85
N ALA A 138 4.21 -12.31 -10.58
CA ALA A 138 4.74 -11.63 -11.75
C ALA A 138 3.69 -11.52 -12.86
N ALA A 139 3.72 -10.40 -13.61
CA ALA A 139 2.81 -10.17 -14.72
C ALA A 139 2.90 -11.27 -15.81
N SER A 140 4.07 -11.92 -15.96
CA SER A 140 4.31 -13.01 -16.90
C SER A 140 3.82 -14.38 -16.44
N ALA A 141 3.33 -14.52 -15.21
CA ALA A 141 2.94 -15.81 -14.65
C ALA A 141 1.82 -16.49 -15.46
N SER A 142 1.92 -17.80 -15.64
CA SER A 142 0.85 -18.62 -16.23
C SER A 142 -0.36 -18.69 -15.29
N ALA A 143 -1.47 -19.23 -15.77
CA ALA A 143 -2.65 -19.44 -14.94
C ALA A 143 -2.37 -20.49 -13.84
N GLU A 144 -1.60 -21.52 -14.16
CA GLU A 144 -1.19 -22.57 -13.22
C GLU A 144 -0.29 -22.01 -12.13
N GLU A 145 0.73 -21.21 -12.50
CA GLU A 145 1.64 -20.56 -11.54
C GLU A 145 0.87 -19.59 -10.61
N GLU A 146 -0.10 -18.85 -11.16
CA GLU A 146 -1.01 -18.04 -10.37
C GLU A 146 -1.79 -18.88 -9.36
N MET A 147 -2.46 -19.94 -9.82
CA MET A 147 -3.28 -20.75 -8.94
C MET A 147 -2.45 -21.49 -7.88
N GLU A 148 -1.23 -21.91 -8.20
CA GLU A 148 -0.29 -22.47 -7.23
C GLU A 148 0.03 -21.47 -6.12
N ARG A 149 0.39 -20.22 -6.48
CA ARG A 149 0.67 -19.18 -5.50
C ARG A 149 -0.57 -18.80 -4.70
N LEU A 150 -1.72 -18.60 -5.34
CA LEU A 150 -2.97 -18.19 -4.68
C LEU A 150 -3.56 -19.29 -3.78
N GLY A 151 -3.34 -20.56 -4.12
CA GLY A 151 -3.74 -21.70 -3.30
C GLY A 151 -2.84 -21.93 -2.07
N SER A 152 -1.65 -21.32 -2.04
CA SER A 152 -0.74 -21.39 -0.90
C SER A 152 -1.13 -20.38 0.20
N LYS A 153 -0.69 -20.63 1.44
CA LYS A 153 -0.98 -19.74 2.56
C LYS A 153 -0.41 -18.34 2.28
N ALA A 154 -1.26 -17.32 2.39
CA ALA A 154 -0.82 -15.92 2.42
C ALA A 154 -0.21 -15.63 3.80
N TRP A 155 1.01 -15.11 3.81
CA TRP A 155 1.75 -14.78 5.04
C TRP A 155 1.81 -13.28 5.32
N HIS A 156 1.30 -12.46 4.41
CA HIS A 156 1.31 -11.01 4.51
C HIS A 156 -0.08 -10.45 4.24
N ALA A 157 -0.34 -9.28 4.83
CA ALA A 157 -1.44 -8.40 4.45
C ALA A 157 -0.83 -7.06 4.07
N GLN A 158 -1.21 -6.51 2.92
CA GLN A 158 -0.91 -5.13 2.59
C GLN A 158 -1.94 -4.23 3.28
N TRP A 159 -1.48 -3.15 3.90
CA TRP A 159 -2.32 -2.19 4.60
C TRP A 159 -2.15 -0.80 4.00
N ASN A 160 -3.25 -0.24 3.48
CA ASN A 160 -3.31 1.14 3.01
C ASN A 160 -4.18 1.95 3.97
N MET A 161 -3.68 3.11 4.40
CA MET A 161 -4.36 4.00 5.33
C MET A 161 -4.47 5.39 4.74
N ALA A 162 -5.68 5.76 4.33
CA ALA A 162 -5.95 7.08 3.80
C ALA A 162 -5.86 8.13 4.92
N LEU A 163 -5.04 9.16 4.69
CA LEU A 163 -4.99 10.32 5.58
C LEU A 163 -5.93 11.44 5.11
N TRP A 164 -6.27 11.48 3.82
CA TRP A 164 -7.25 12.36 3.20
C TRP A 164 -8.30 11.51 2.48
N ASP A 165 -9.44 12.10 2.14
CA ASP A 165 -10.44 11.45 1.29
C ASP A 165 -9.73 10.96 0.01
N ASP A 166 -9.81 9.66 -0.27
CA ASP A 166 -9.01 9.02 -1.31
C ASP A 166 -9.84 8.02 -2.13
N GLU A 167 -9.65 8.07 -3.45
CA GLU A 167 -10.23 7.13 -4.42
C GLU A 167 -9.17 6.63 -5.41
N SER A 168 -7.90 6.61 -4.98
CA SER A 168 -6.75 6.26 -5.83
C SER A 168 -6.56 4.75 -5.99
N LEU A 169 -7.03 3.96 -5.02
CA LEU A 169 -6.94 2.51 -5.06
C LEU A 169 -8.04 1.91 -5.94
N VAL A 170 -7.62 1.16 -6.96
CA VAL A 170 -8.48 0.42 -7.87
C VAL A 170 -8.23 -1.08 -7.68
N VAL A 171 -9.31 -1.86 -7.58
CA VAL A 171 -9.26 -3.31 -7.34
C VAL A 171 -10.25 -4.04 -8.23
N VAL A 172 -10.03 -5.35 -8.42
CA VAL A 172 -11.02 -6.27 -8.98
C VAL A 172 -11.42 -7.25 -7.87
N PRO A 173 -12.59 -7.09 -7.22
CA PRO A 173 -13.02 -7.97 -6.14
C PRO A 173 -13.06 -9.44 -6.56
N GLY A 174 -12.60 -10.33 -5.68
CA GLY A 174 -12.55 -11.77 -5.94
C GLY A 174 -11.38 -12.23 -6.80
N SER A 175 -10.57 -11.32 -7.36
CA SER A 175 -9.39 -11.67 -8.17
C SER A 175 -8.31 -12.40 -7.37
N HIS A 176 -8.28 -12.26 -6.04
CA HIS A 176 -7.37 -12.99 -5.15
C HIS A 176 -7.60 -14.52 -5.15
N ALA A 177 -8.77 -14.99 -5.57
CA ALA A 177 -9.15 -16.41 -5.53
C ALA A 177 -9.12 -17.12 -6.89
N ARG A 178 -8.67 -16.44 -7.95
CA ARG A 178 -8.62 -16.96 -9.32
C ARG A 178 -7.42 -16.44 -10.10
N ALA A 179 -7.03 -17.17 -11.13
CA ALA A 179 -6.13 -16.66 -12.15
C ALA A 179 -6.71 -15.42 -12.85
N ARG A 180 -5.81 -14.60 -13.43
CA ARG A 180 -6.21 -13.52 -14.32
C ARG A 180 -6.95 -14.08 -15.53
N THR A 181 -8.07 -13.44 -15.86
CA THR A 181 -8.84 -13.70 -17.08
C THR A 181 -8.04 -13.27 -18.31
N GLN A 182 -8.46 -13.73 -19.49
CA GLN A 182 -7.83 -13.29 -20.75
C GLN A 182 -7.93 -11.76 -20.93
N VAL A 183 -9.06 -11.16 -20.56
CA VAL A 183 -9.25 -9.69 -20.63
C VAL A 183 -8.25 -8.95 -19.73
N GLU A 184 -8.05 -9.42 -18.50
CA GLU A 184 -7.06 -8.82 -17.58
C GLU A 184 -5.61 -9.05 -18.04
N ARG A 185 -5.34 -10.12 -18.79
CA ARG A 185 -4.00 -10.40 -19.36
C ARG A 185 -3.70 -9.54 -20.58
N ASP A 186 -4.71 -9.27 -21.38
CA ASP A 186 -4.61 -8.46 -22.60
C ASP A 186 -4.74 -6.96 -22.33
N ALA A 187 -5.12 -6.58 -21.11
CA ALA A 187 -5.25 -5.20 -20.66
C ALA A 187 -3.94 -4.43 -20.88
N GLY A 188 -4.06 -3.22 -21.45
CA GLY A 188 -2.96 -2.28 -21.50
C GLY A 188 -2.47 -1.90 -20.08
N PRO A 189 -1.25 -1.35 -19.96
CA PRO A 189 -0.68 -0.94 -18.67
C PRO A 189 -1.60 -0.07 -17.82
N TRP A 190 -2.40 0.79 -18.47
CA TRP A 190 -3.30 1.77 -17.86
C TRP A 190 -4.74 1.62 -18.38
N GLU A 191 -5.12 0.42 -18.81
CA GLU A 191 -6.47 0.16 -19.32
C GLU A 191 -7.49 0.40 -18.21
N GLU A 192 -8.53 1.16 -18.49
CA GLU A 192 -9.64 1.41 -17.56
C GLU A 192 -10.87 0.57 -17.92
N GLY A 193 -11.73 0.30 -16.94
CA GLY A 193 -13.00 -0.36 -17.16
C GLY A 193 -12.89 -1.88 -17.28
N LEU A 194 -11.93 -2.49 -16.59
CA LEU A 194 -11.84 -3.95 -16.54
C LEU A 194 -13.13 -4.54 -15.94
N PRO A 195 -13.58 -5.73 -16.39
CA PRO A 195 -14.80 -6.33 -15.87
C PRO A 195 -14.75 -6.52 -14.34
N GLY A 196 -15.66 -5.85 -13.63
CA GLY A 196 -15.74 -5.90 -12.17
C GLY A 196 -14.75 -4.98 -11.44
N GLU A 197 -14.05 -4.11 -12.15
CA GLU A 197 -13.23 -3.04 -11.56
C GLU A 197 -14.04 -2.18 -10.58
N MET A 198 -13.39 -1.81 -9.48
CA MET A 198 -13.94 -0.95 -8.44
C MET A 198 -12.88 0.04 -7.94
N ARG A 199 -13.25 1.32 -7.86
CA ARG A 199 -12.53 2.33 -7.09
C ARG A 199 -12.93 2.26 -5.62
N VAL A 200 -11.96 2.09 -4.73
CA VAL A 200 -12.19 2.03 -3.28
C VAL A 200 -12.23 3.46 -2.75
N LYS A 201 -13.34 3.84 -2.11
CA LYS A 201 -13.51 5.15 -1.47
C LYS A 201 -13.12 5.06 0.00
N MET A 202 -12.14 5.84 0.43
CA MET A 202 -11.57 5.84 1.78
C MET A 202 -11.67 7.21 2.46
#